data_AF-F0BDD0-F1
#
_entry.id   AF-F0BDD0-F1
#
_cell.length_a   1.000
_cell.length_b   1.000
_cell.length_c   1.000
_cell.angle_alpha   90.00
_cell.angle_beta   90.00
_cell.angle_gamma   90.00
#
_symmetry.space_group_name_H-M   'P 1'
#
loop_
_entity.id
_entity.type
_entity.pdbx_description
1 polymer ?
#
loop_
_entity_poly.entity_id
_entity_poly.type
_entity_poly.pdbx_seq_one_letter_code
_entity_poly.pdbx_strand_id
1 'polypeptide(L)' 'MRIELDDGSMLSGTVAVRPTIQTYLDDNDNEGLNGQLRLDQLDASQEPHWIWMDRIVAVHPLPLGADPQVMP' A
#
# COMPACT_ATOMS: atom_id res chain seq x y z
N MET A 1 -2.33 -4.93 7.33
CA MET A 1 -3.51 -4.42 6.59
C MET A 1 -3.53 -5.03 5.21
N ARG A 2 -4.69 -5.00 4.53
CA ARG A 2 -4.87 -5.42 3.14
C ARG A 2 -5.30 -4.19 2.32
N ILE A 3 -4.61 -3.93 1.22
CA ILE A 3 -4.81 -2.81 0.31
C ILE A 3 -5.26 -3.37 -1.04
N GLU A 4 -6.33 -2.82 -1.60
CA GLU A 4 -6.80 -3.08 -2.96
C GLU A 4 -6.40 -1.91 -3.86
N LEU A 5 -5.81 -2.22 -5.02
CA LEU A 5 -5.42 -1.23 -6.02
C LEU A 5 -6.40 -1.20 -7.20
N ASP A 6 -6.36 -0.11 -7.96
CA ASP A 6 -7.20 0.14 -9.14
C ASP A 6 -7.01 -0.88 -10.29
N ASP A 7 -5.86 -1.54 -10.34
CA ASP A 7 -5.57 -2.65 -11.26
C ASP A 7 -6.13 -4.02 -10.78
N GLY A 8 -6.81 -4.03 -9.62
CA GLY A 8 -7.36 -5.23 -9.00
C GLY A 8 -6.36 -6.04 -8.16
N SER A 9 -5.11 -5.59 -8.07
CA SER A 9 -4.12 -6.25 -7.20
C SER A 9 -4.44 -6.05 -5.73
N MET A 10 -4.05 -7.05 -4.94
CA MET A 10 -4.33 -7.12 -3.50
C MET A 10 -3.02 -7.31 -2.76
N LEU A 11 -2.62 -6.32 -1.96
CA LEU A 11 -1.38 -6.36 -1.20
C LEU A 11 -1.69 -6.44 0.30
N SER A 12 -1.05 -7.36 1.01
CA SER A 12 -1.20 -7.50 2.46
C SER A 12 0.14 -7.39 3.14
N GLY A 13 0.22 -6.57 4.19
CA GLY A 13 1.49 -6.23 4.80
C GLY A 13 1.38 -5.32 6.02
N THR A 14 2.54 -4.99 6.56
CA THR A 14 2.69 -3.99 7.60
C THR A 14 3.06 -2.65 6.97
N VAL A 15 2.38 -1.58 7.38
CA VAL A 15 2.75 -0.22 6.94
C VAL A 15 4.03 0.17 7.64
N ALA A 16 5.15 0.06 6.93
CA ALA A 16 6.47 0.37 7.46
C ALA A 16 6.79 1.87 7.34
N VAL A 17 6.28 2.53 6.31
CA VAL A 17 6.35 4.00 6.15
C VAL A 17 4.93 4.52 5.94
N ARG A 18 4.49 5.38 6.86
CA ARG A 18 3.17 6.03 6.77
C ARG A 18 3.19 7.08 5.66
N PRO A 19 2.12 7.19 4.87
CA PRO A 19 2.04 8.21 3.84
C PRO A 19 1.86 9.59 4.45
N THR A 20 2.41 10.59 3.76
CA THR A 20 2.13 12.01 3.96
C THR A 20 1.73 12.63 2.64
N ILE A 21 0.63 13.38 2.63
CA ILE A 21 0.19 14.12 1.44
C ILE A 21 1.20 15.23 1.15
N GLN A 22 1.67 15.27 -0.10
CA GLN A 22 2.69 16.19 -0.58
C GLN A 22 2.33 16.66 -1.99
N THR A 23 2.97 17.75 -2.42
CA THR A 23 2.90 18.25 -3.78
C THR A 23 3.84 17.46 -4.68
N TYR A 24 3.34 17.06 -5.85
CA TYR A 24 4.11 16.41 -6.92
C TYR A 24 3.85 17.11 -8.25
N LEU A 25 4.79 16.95 -9.19
CA LEU A 25 4.61 17.31 -10.60
C LEU A 25 4.42 16.03 -11.41
N ASP A 26 3.48 16.05 -12.36
CA ASP A 26 3.37 15.00 -13.37
C ASP A 26 4.36 15.22 -14.54
N ASP A 27 4.34 14.32 -15.53
CA ASP A 27 5.23 14.41 -16.71
C ASP A 27 4.97 15.65 -17.59
N ASN A 28 3.88 16.39 -17.37
CA ASN A 28 3.53 17.61 -18.08
C ASN A 28 3.74 18.88 -17.22
N ASP A 29 4.48 18.79 -16.11
CA ASP A 29 4.70 19.85 -15.12
C ASP A 29 3.40 20.36 -14.46
N ASN A 30 2.32 19.58 -14.45
CA ASN A 30 1.13 19.94 -13.68
C ASN A 30 1.35 19.63 -12.21
N GLU A 31 1.07 20.62 -11.36
CA GLU A 31 1.10 20.46 -9.91
C GLU A 31 -0.14 19.74 -9.41
N GLY A 32 0.07 18.73 -8.55
CA GLY A 32 -1.00 17.97 -7.90
C GLY A 32 -0.61 17.50 -6.50
N LEU A 33 -1.59 16.92 -5.79
CA LEU A 33 -1.38 16.31 -4.48
C LEU A 33 -1.40 14.79 -4.60
N ASN A 34 -0.45 14.14 -3.92
CA ASN A 34 -0.45 12.69 -3.78
C ASN A 34 0.33 12.30 -2.50
N GLY A 35 0.58 11.01 -2.30
CA GLY A 35 1.45 10.49 -1.27
C GLY A 35 1.89 9.08 -1.60
N GLN A 36 3.00 8.65 -0.99
CA GLN A 36 3.48 7.28 -1.09
C GLN A 36 3.55 6.65 0.30
N LEU A 37 3.20 5.37 0.38
CA LEU A 37 3.42 4.54 1.55
C LEU A 37 4.35 3.37 1.20
N ARG A 38 5.00 2.81 2.23
CA ARG A 38 5.70 1.53 2.10
C ARG A 38 4.99 0.45 2.88
N LEU A 39 4.64 -0.63 2.18
CA LEU A 39 4.04 -1.83 2.74
C LEU A 39 5.06 -2.96 2.66
N ASP A 40 5.50 -3.48 3.80
CA ASP A 40 6.39 -4.64 3.84
C ASP A 40 5.51 -5.91 3.95
N GLN A 41 5.75 -6.90 3.07
CA GLN A 41 4.96 -8.14 3.07
C GLN A 41 5.07 -8.90 4.41
N LEU A 42 4.08 -9.75 4.67
CA LEU A 42 4.02 -10.55 5.90
C LEU A 42 4.84 -11.84 5.84
N ASP A 43 5.38 -12.21 4.68
CA ASP A 43 6.22 -13.40 4.55
C ASP A 43 7.64 -13.18 5.09
N ALA A 44 8.45 -14.24 5.07
CA ALA A 44 9.83 -14.20 5.56
C ALA A 44 10.75 -13.25 4.76
N SER A 45 10.39 -12.90 3.52
CA SER A 45 11.17 -11.98 2.70
C SER A 45 10.97 -10.52 3.14
N GLN A 46 9.80 -10.21 3.72
CA GLN A 46 9.37 -8.86 4.06
C GLN A 46 9.58 -7.88 2.90
N GLU A 47 9.33 -8.35 1.66
CA GLU A 47 9.60 -7.56 0.46
C GLU A 47 8.89 -6.18 0.56
N PRO A 48 9.61 -5.07 0.31
CA PRO A 48 9.04 -3.74 0.40
C PRO A 48 8.29 -3.34 -0.87
N HIS A 49 7.05 -2.86 -0.71
CA HIS A 49 6.21 -2.34 -1.78
C HIS A 49 5.93 -0.85 -1.57
N TRP A 50 6.40 -0.01 -2.50
CA TRP A 50 6.06 1.41 -2.54
C TRP A 50 4.79 1.61 -3.35
N ILE A 51 3.79 2.21 -2.73
CA ILE A 51 2.44 2.34 -3.29
C ILE A 51 2.05 3.81 -3.28
N TRP A 52 1.60 4.30 -4.44
CA TRP A 52 0.98 5.62 -4.56
C TRP A 52 -0.46 5.61 -4.04
N MET A 53 -0.86 6.64 -3.31
CA MET A 53 -2.17 6.69 -2.66
C MET A 53 -3.34 6.78 -3.63
N ASP A 54 -3.18 7.41 -4.80
CA ASP A 54 -4.21 7.52 -5.84
C ASP A 54 -4.57 6.16 -6.46
N ARG A 55 -3.68 5.17 -6.38
CA ARG A 55 -3.94 3.81 -6.85
C ARG A 55 -4.82 3.00 -5.90
N ILE A 56 -4.99 3.45 -4.65
CA ILE A 56 -5.69 2.67 -3.61
C ILE A 56 -7.20 2.88 -3.73
N VAL A 57 -7.94 1.79 -3.95
CA VAL A 57 -9.41 1.82 -4.02
C VAL A 57 -10.07 1.33 -2.73
N ALA A 58 -9.39 0.50 -1.93
CA ALA A 58 -9.87 0.07 -0.62
C ALA A 58 -8.75 -0.27 0.36
N VAL A 59 -9.01 -0.07 1.65
CA VAL A 59 -8.13 -0.46 2.75
C VAL A 59 -8.91 -1.24 3.77
N HIS A 60 -8.45 -2.44 4.08
CA HIS A 60 -9.06 -3.34 5.06
C HIS A 60 -8.10 -3.62 6.21
N PRO A 61 -8.57 -3.58 7.47
CA PRO A 61 -7.79 -4.06 8.59
C PRO A 61 -7.51 -5.56 8.41
N LEU A 62 -6.31 -6.00 8.80
CA LEU A 62 -6.09 -7.43 9.03
C LEU A 62 -6.48 -7.72 10.48
N PRO A 63 -7.35 -8.72 10.74
CA PRO A 63 -7.66 -9.12 12.10
C PRO A 63 -6.38 -9.51 12.85
N LEU A 64 -6.31 -9.16 14.13
CA LEU A 64 -5.24 -9.64 15.02
C LEU A 64 -5.22 -11.18 14.99
N GLY A 65 -4.07 -11.77 14.68
CA GLY A 65 -3.89 -13.22 14.59
C GLY A 65 -4.30 -13.86 13.27
N ALA A 66 -4.77 -13.08 12.27
CA ALA A 66 -4.91 -13.57 10.91
C ALA A 66 -3.53 -13.53 10.23
N ASP A 67 -2.78 -14.60 10.39
CA ASP A 67 -1.63 -14.87 9.52
C ASP A 67 -2.17 -15.35 8.16
N PRO A 68 -2.07 -14.56 7.08
CA PRO A 68 -2.62 -14.95 5.78
C PRO A 68 -1.89 -16.14 5.15
N GLN A 69 -0.77 -16.59 5.72
CA GLN A 69 -0.10 -17.84 5.33
C GLN A 69 -0.75 -19.10 5.93
N VAL A 70 -1.78 -18.93 6.77
CA VAL A 70 -2.49 -20.01 7.45
C VAL A 70 -3.96 -20.07 6.96
N MET A 71 -4.15 -20.12 5.65
CA MET A 71 -5.41 -20.61 5.07
C MET A 71 -5.08 -21.79 4.15
N PRO A 72 -5.67 -22.97 4.40
CA PRO A 72 -5.32 -24.21 3.70
C PRO A 72 -5.76 -24.22 2.22
#